data_AF-A0A1J4JAN9-F1
#
_entry.id   AF-A0A1J4JAN9-F1
#
_cell.length_a   1.000
_cell.length_b   1.000
_cell.length_c   1.000
_cell.angle_alpha   90.00
_cell.angle_beta   90.00
_cell.angle_gamma   90.00
#
_symmetry.space_group_name_H-M   'P 1'
#
loop_
_entity.id
_entity.type
_entity.pdbx_description
1 polymer ?
#
loop_
_entity_poly.entity_id
_entity_poly.type
_entity_poly.pdbx_seq_one_letter_code
_entity_poly.pdbx_strand_id
1 'polypeptide(L)'
;MHFLCKFYRVFCFLTIFISLFQKYLLFFKRTFFFINFNDRLGRGMDELYQIRLIKKFDEFRQRNLFIDCKLQTPEGDINAHRIVLAKNSELFKNYFCSSNEKCRIMNVPVPFNIGNLFSKMIDFFYTENFTYDNTNDDPIPFYMMAQVYGSQILTDILQDIIKRDLNTSNVLDYVSYYRTVSIDPEFVSKYPGISESFENMLSQSLQFAPFIAKHFDDFPSKLLFESLTPRLLAGTLKNTNFNDDKKVSIIDEFVNETQEPSKEDCQRLHDVINWDAEDSYNLFVNHEANWVPSETARNSISTILDHRRRTIDSMKSKLFGDLSQELDDTLGEDIDAFCNSWHLISWIRNIKNSEGNDKLHDCELIDFMSTFGGTQVEANPSLYRFITPRSSNAMQIPQYRELLYDRECYAEEDTAHYFCSFPGNDGRQFIGYEFNSACCIPTAVVYKPVKGKKFPKVVVAKAYDENNHEVYVSEETHIFNDTDEVTISMNLNIPVKTVIMEMVGPNNGGMNILRALYLNVIGIFAQR
;
A
#
# COMPACT_ATOMS: atom_id res chain seq x y z
N MET A 1 17.58 -100.17 1.95
CA MET A 1 17.75 -99.43 3.22
C MET A 1 18.53 -98.10 3.10
N HIS A 2 19.45 -97.95 2.14
CA HIS A 2 20.23 -96.71 1.94
C HIS A 2 19.45 -95.52 1.33
N PHE A 3 18.27 -95.76 0.73
CA PHE A 3 17.45 -94.73 0.09
C PHE A 3 16.54 -93.97 1.06
N LEU A 4 16.07 -94.63 2.14
CA LEU A 4 15.25 -93.98 3.18
C LEU A 4 16.04 -93.00 4.05
N CYS A 5 17.34 -93.22 4.25
CA CYS A 5 18.19 -92.30 5.04
C CYS A 5 18.52 -90.99 4.30
N LYS A 6 18.54 -90.97 2.96
CA LYS A 6 18.74 -89.73 2.19
C LYS A 6 17.46 -88.88 2.12
N PHE A 7 16.29 -89.51 2.08
CA PHE A 7 15.01 -88.80 2.08
C PHE A 7 14.75 -88.08 3.41
N TYR A 8 15.11 -88.69 4.54
CA TYR A 8 14.91 -88.08 5.86
C TYR A 8 15.80 -86.85 6.11
N ARG A 9 17.04 -86.83 5.60
CA ARG A 9 17.93 -85.66 5.72
C ARG A 9 17.48 -84.47 4.86
N VAL A 10 16.94 -84.73 3.66
CA VAL A 10 16.37 -83.67 2.82
C VAL A 10 15.08 -83.13 3.44
N PHE A 11 14.25 -83.99 4.04
CA PHE A 11 13.01 -83.55 4.69
C PHE A 11 13.26 -82.70 5.95
N CYS A 12 14.25 -83.06 6.78
CA CYS A 12 14.65 -82.27 7.94
C CYS A 12 15.29 -80.92 7.57
N PHE A 13 16.11 -80.87 6.51
CA PHE A 13 16.65 -79.59 6.01
C PHE A 13 15.55 -78.70 5.42
N LEU A 14 14.57 -79.28 4.71
CA LEU A 14 13.45 -78.54 4.17
C LEU A 14 12.52 -78.01 5.28
N THR A 15 12.31 -78.76 6.37
CA THR A 15 11.50 -78.26 7.52
C THR A 15 12.22 -77.18 8.32
N ILE A 16 13.55 -77.25 8.48
CA ILE A 16 14.32 -76.20 9.15
C ILE A 16 14.42 -74.95 8.26
N PHE A 17 14.59 -75.11 6.94
CA PHE A 17 14.62 -74.00 5.99
C PHE A 17 13.24 -73.35 5.85
N ILE A 18 12.15 -74.12 5.83
CA ILE A 18 10.77 -73.59 5.85
C ILE A 18 10.47 -72.91 7.19
N SER A 19 10.97 -73.41 8.32
CA SER A 19 10.81 -72.78 9.65
C SER A 19 11.60 -71.46 9.78
N LEU A 20 12.84 -71.41 9.27
CA LEU A 20 13.66 -70.18 9.24
C LEU A 20 13.14 -69.19 8.21
N PHE A 21 12.69 -69.65 7.04
CA PHE A 21 12.05 -68.82 6.02
C PHE A 21 10.68 -68.32 6.49
N GLN A 22 9.88 -69.12 7.20
CA GLN A 22 8.64 -68.65 7.85
C GLN A 22 8.90 -67.68 8.99
N LYS A 23 9.98 -67.83 9.77
CA LYS A 23 10.37 -66.84 10.79
C LYS A 23 10.89 -65.54 10.17
N TYR A 24 11.65 -65.60 9.08
CA TYR A 24 12.08 -64.42 8.32
C TYR A 24 10.92 -63.76 7.58
N LEU A 25 9.99 -64.53 7.01
CA LEU A 25 8.78 -64.02 6.38
C LEU A 25 7.78 -63.49 7.41
N LEU A 26 7.72 -64.02 8.64
CA LEU A 26 6.92 -63.44 9.73
C LEU A 26 7.56 -62.16 10.27
N PHE A 27 8.90 -62.09 10.31
CA PHE A 27 9.62 -60.87 10.69
C PHE A 27 9.42 -59.80 9.60
N PHE A 28 9.62 -60.13 8.32
CA PHE A 28 9.35 -59.21 7.20
C PHE A 28 7.87 -58.87 7.01
N LYS A 29 6.93 -59.83 7.18
CA LYS A 29 5.48 -59.52 7.15
C LYS A 29 5.02 -58.68 8.35
N ARG A 30 5.74 -58.70 9.48
CA ARG A 30 5.45 -57.81 10.61
C ARG A 30 6.08 -56.43 10.49
N THR A 31 7.14 -56.28 9.68
CA THR A 31 7.85 -54.99 9.53
C THR A 31 7.48 -54.24 8.24
N PHE A 32 6.97 -54.91 7.21
CA PHE A 32 6.75 -54.30 5.88
C PHE A 32 5.29 -54.17 5.41
N PHE A 33 4.31 -54.55 6.25
CA PHE A 33 2.87 -54.52 5.88
C PHE A 33 2.07 -53.42 6.60
N PHE A 34 2.71 -52.29 6.92
CA PHE A 34 2.07 -51.15 7.59
C PHE A 34 2.14 -49.87 6.73
N ILE A 35 1.81 -49.98 5.44
CA ILE A 35 1.33 -48.85 4.64
C ILE A 35 0.13 -49.38 3.84
N ASN A 36 -1.04 -48.80 4.11
CA ASN A 36 -2.35 -49.08 3.49
C ASN A 36 -3.00 -50.43 3.77
N PHE A 37 -3.73 -50.52 4.89
CA PHE A 37 -5.11 -51.04 4.90
C PHE A 37 -5.75 -50.68 6.26
N ASN A 38 -6.31 -49.48 6.36
CA ASN A 38 -7.13 -49.09 7.51
C ASN A 38 -8.59 -49.12 7.08
N ASP A 39 -9.18 -50.31 7.11
CA ASP A 39 -10.59 -50.46 7.44
C ASP A 39 -10.82 -51.86 7.99
N ARG A 40 -11.18 -51.90 9.28
CA ARG A 40 -11.56 -53.07 10.09
C ARG A 40 -10.38 -53.94 10.57
N LEU A 41 -9.87 -53.62 11.77
CA LEU A 41 -9.73 -54.55 12.91
C LEU A 41 -9.13 -53.82 14.15
N GLY A 42 -9.87 -53.79 15.26
CA GLY A 42 -9.38 -53.72 16.66
C GLY A 42 -8.52 -52.53 17.15
N ARG A 43 -9.16 -51.44 17.62
CA ARG A 43 -8.54 -50.23 18.23
C ARG A 43 -7.87 -50.39 19.62
N GLY A 44 -7.35 -51.56 20.00
CA GLY A 44 -6.92 -51.81 21.39
C GLY A 44 -5.43 -52.09 21.62
N MET A 45 -4.76 -52.72 20.66
CA MET A 45 -3.38 -53.23 20.84
C MET A 45 -2.33 -52.48 20.02
N ASP A 46 -2.71 -51.87 18.90
CA ASP A 46 -1.74 -51.19 18.02
C ASP A 46 -1.22 -49.88 18.60
N GLU A 47 -2.02 -49.15 19.38
CA GLU A 47 -1.57 -47.92 20.05
C GLU A 47 -0.48 -48.20 21.11
N LEU A 48 -0.61 -49.28 21.89
CA LEU A 48 0.36 -49.62 22.95
C LEU A 48 1.73 -50.06 22.41
N TYR A 49 1.78 -50.73 21.25
CA TYR A 49 3.04 -51.16 20.63
C TYR A 49 3.73 -50.02 19.87
N GLN A 50 2.98 -49.16 19.19
CA GLN A 50 3.56 -47.98 18.52
C GLN A 50 4.16 -47.00 19.54
N ILE A 51 3.51 -46.78 20.69
CA ILE A 51 4.00 -45.88 21.75
C ILE A 51 5.32 -46.38 22.39
N ARG A 52 5.56 -47.70 22.46
CA ARG A 52 6.76 -48.26 23.11
C ARG A 52 8.02 -48.26 22.24
N LEU A 53 7.88 -48.39 20.92
CA LEU A 53 9.02 -48.45 19.99
C LEU A 53 9.58 -47.05 19.69
N ILE A 54 8.72 -46.04 19.53
CA ILE A 54 9.13 -44.66 19.20
C ILE A 54 10.02 -44.08 20.30
N LYS A 55 9.69 -44.34 21.58
CA LYS A 55 10.43 -43.82 22.75
C LYS A 55 11.88 -44.31 22.88
N LYS A 56 12.31 -45.33 22.12
CA LYS A 56 13.69 -45.83 22.19
C LYS A 56 14.61 -45.33 21.08
N PHE A 57 14.06 -44.71 20.02
CA PHE A 57 14.91 -44.23 18.93
C PHE A 57 15.89 -43.16 19.37
N ASP A 58 15.50 -42.30 20.31
CA ASP A 58 16.42 -41.28 20.85
C ASP A 58 17.56 -41.94 21.66
N GLU A 59 17.22 -42.90 22.54
CA GLU A 59 18.23 -43.70 23.26
C GLU A 59 19.19 -44.41 22.29
N PHE A 60 18.68 -44.97 21.19
CA PHE A 60 19.50 -45.61 20.17
C PHE A 60 20.41 -44.60 19.46
N ARG A 61 19.90 -43.41 19.13
CA ARG A 61 20.69 -42.34 18.53
C ARG A 61 21.82 -41.90 19.45
N GLN A 62 21.52 -41.61 20.71
CA GLN A 62 22.51 -41.18 21.71
C GLN A 62 23.62 -42.22 21.95
N ARG A 63 23.30 -43.51 21.81
CA ARG A 63 24.27 -44.62 21.92
C ARG A 63 24.91 -45.02 20.58
N ASN A 64 24.64 -44.30 19.49
CA ASN A 64 25.12 -44.60 18.14
C ASN A 64 24.76 -46.03 17.67
N LEU A 65 23.58 -46.52 18.07
CA LEU A 65 23.08 -47.84 17.67
C LEU A 65 22.21 -47.71 16.43
N PHE A 66 22.40 -48.63 15.47
CA PHE A 66 21.60 -48.72 14.24
C PHE A 66 21.61 -47.48 13.33
N ILE A 67 22.57 -46.59 13.50
CA ILE A 67 22.75 -45.40 12.66
C ILE A 67 22.96 -45.82 11.21
N ASP A 68 22.14 -45.26 10.32
CA ASP A 68 22.19 -45.48 8.88
C ASP A 68 22.24 -44.17 8.07
N CYS A 69 22.32 -43.04 8.77
CA CYS A 69 22.43 -41.69 8.22
C CYS A 69 23.33 -40.81 9.09
N LYS A 70 24.15 -39.97 8.47
CA LYS A 70 24.89 -38.87 9.09
C LYS A 70 24.55 -37.56 8.39
N LEU A 71 23.95 -36.64 9.12
CA LEU A 71 23.60 -35.31 8.61
C LEU A 71 24.82 -34.41 8.76
N GLN A 72 25.32 -33.85 7.66
CA GLN A 72 26.52 -33.03 7.65
C GLN A 72 26.13 -31.56 7.88
N THR A 73 26.55 -30.99 9.00
CA THR A 73 26.40 -29.55 9.29
C THR A 73 27.78 -28.90 9.48
N PRO A 74 27.88 -27.55 9.41
CA PRO A 74 29.11 -26.85 9.74
C PRO A 74 29.61 -27.10 11.18
N GLU A 75 28.69 -27.37 12.12
CA GLU A 75 29.00 -27.62 13.54
C GLU A 75 29.45 -29.06 13.80
N GLY A 76 29.13 -29.99 12.90
CA GLY A 76 29.54 -31.38 12.97
C GLY A 76 28.51 -32.36 12.42
N ASP A 77 28.92 -33.62 12.29
CA ASP A 77 28.03 -34.69 11.84
C ASP A 77 27.01 -35.06 12.92
N ILE A 78 25.72 -35.09 12.57
CA ILE A 78 24.63 -35.55 13.44
C ILE A 78 24.25 -36.98 13.02
N ASN A 79 24.43 -37.95 13.92
CA ASN A 79 24.02 -39.33 13.68
C ASN A 79 22.49 -39.46 13.74
N ALA A 80 21.90 -40.14 12.76
CA ALA A 80 20.45 -40.28 12.64
C ALA A 80 20.00 -41.61 11.99
N HIS A 81 18.68 -41.83 12.00
CA HIS A 81 17.99 -42.96 11.42
C HIS A 81 17.10 -42.45 10.27
N ARG A 82 17.31 -42.93 9.05
CA ARG A 82 16.54 -42.51 7.87
C ARG A 82 15.04 -42.64 8.07
N ILE A 83 14.60 -43.70 8.74
CA ILE A 83 13.16 -43.95 9.00
C ILE A 83 12.53 -42.89 9.93
N VAL A 84 13.29 -42.39 10.91
CA VAL A 84 12.80 -41.35 11.84
C VAL A 84 12.73 -40.01 11.11
N LEU A 85 13.75 -39.69 10.31
CA LEU A 85 13.77 -38.48 9.48
C LEU A 85 12.63 -38.48 8.45
N ALA A 86 12.46 -39.58 7.71
CA ALA A 86 11.41 -39.71 6.69
C ALA A 86 9.98 -39.71 7.27
N LYS A 87 9.80 -40.18 8.52
CA LYS A 87 8.50 -40.11 9.21
C LYS A 87 8.10 -38.65 9.49
N ASN A 88 9.07 -37.81 9.86
CA ASN A 88 8.81 -36.47 10.39
C ASN A 88 9.07 -35.34 9.38
N SER A 89 9.63 -35.64 8.21
CA SER A 89 9.96 -34.68 7.16
C SER A 89 9.71 -35.28 5.78
N GLU A 90 8.79 -34.67 5.04
CA GLU A 90 8.48 -35.06 3.67
C GLU A 90 9.70 -34.85 2.74
N LEU A 91 10.49 -33.80 2.99
CA LEU A 91 11.72 -33.54 2.24
C LEU A 91 12.71 -34.71 2.36
N PHE A 92 12.97 -35.17 3.58
CA PHE A 92 13.88 -36.30 3.80
C PHE A 92 13.32 -37.60 3.25
N LYS A 93 12.02 -37.84 3.39
CA LYS A 93 11.35 -39.00 2.78
C LYS A 93 11.57 -39.03 1.28
N ASN A 94 11.34 -37.91 0.59
CA ASN A 94 11.54 -37.80 -0.86
C ASN A 94 13.00 -38.01 -1.24
N TYR A 95 13.92 -37.36 -0.52
CA TYR A 95 15.35 -37.52 -0.73
C TYR A 95 15.80 -38.99 -0.63
N PHE A 96 15.40 -39.70 0.44
CA PHE A 96 15.76 -41.10 0.62
C PHE A 96 15.09 -42.04 -0.38
N CYS A 97 13.86 -41.73 -0.82
CA CYS A 97 13.18 -42.51 -1.87
C CYS A 97 13.81 -42.31 -3.25
N SER A 98 14.36 -41.13 -3.55
CA SER A 98 15.04 -40.83 -4.80
C SER A 98 16.51 -41.26 -4.84
N SER A 99 17.14 -41.41 -3.69
CA SER A 99 18.56 -41.74 -3.59
C SER A 99 18.82 -43.20 -3.97
N ASN A 100 19.71 -43.41 -4.93
CA ASN A 100 20.17 -44.75 -5.33
C ASN A 100 21.38 -45.23 -4.51
N GLU A 101 21.82 -44.48 -3.51
CA GLU A 101 22.99 -44.83 -2.71
C GLU A 101 22.73 -46.06 -1.83
N LYS A 102 23.46 -47.14 -2.11
CA LYS A 102 23.40 -48.41 -1.36
C LYS A 102 24.41 -48.48 -0.22
N CYS A 103 24.82 -47.33 0.31
CA CYS A 103 25.74 -47.27 1.44
C CYS A 103 25.07 -47.72 2.74
N ARG A 104 25.85 -48.38 3.61
CA ARG A 104 25.37 -48.80 4.95
C ARG A 104 25.05 -47.61 5.85
N ILE A 105 25.84 -46.55 5.74
CA ILE A 105 25.61 -45.24 6.38
C ILE A 105 25.67 -44.21 5.26
N MET A 106 24.58 -43.47 5.08
CA MET A 106 24.46 -42.41 4.09
C MET A 106 24.92 -41.08 4.70
N ASN A 107 25.75 -40.33 4.00
CA ASN A 107 26.09 -38.96 4.39
C ASN A 107 25.14 -38.01 3.67
N VAL A 108 24.42 -37.21 4.44
CA VAL A 108 23.30 -36.40 3.96
C VAL A 108 23.62 -34.94 4.26
N PRO A 109 23.88 -34.11 3.24
CA PRO A 109 24.21 -32.71 3.47
C PRO A 109 22.96 -31.95 3.89
N VAL A 110 23.04 -31.05 4.87
CA VAL A 110 21.86 -30.31 5.36
C VAL A 110 21.55 -29.12 4.42
N PRO A 111 20.41 -29.13 3.72
CA PRO A 111 20.18 -28.16 2.66
C PRO A 111 19.71 -26.78 3.14
N PHE A 112 19.19 -26.69 4.37
CA PHE A 112 18.62 -25.46 4.89
C PHE A 112 18.75 -25.41 6.43
N ASN A 113 19.52 -24.47 6.96
CA ASN A 113 19.75 -24.34 8.41
C ASN A 113 19.86 -22.86 8.78
N ILE A 114 18.87 -22.35 9.50
CA ILE A 114 18.86 -20.95 9.97
C ILE A 114 19.28 -20.93 11.44
N GLY A 115 20.24 -20.06 11.78
CA GLY A 115 20.64 -19.82 13.18
C GLY A 115 21.18 -21.06 13.90
N ASN A 116 21.69 -22.05 13.15
CA ASN A 116 22.21 -23.32 13.68
C ASN A 116 21.18 -24.11 14.51
N LEU A 117 19.88 -23.97 14.18
CA LEU A 117 18.78 -24.63 14.88
C LEU A 117 18.50 -26.06 14.38
N PHE A 118 19.20 -26.53 13.35
CA PHE A 118 18.95 -27.85 12.75
C PHE A 118 19.09 -29.00 13.75
N SER A 119 20.07 -28.96 14.66
CA SER A 119 20.23 -29.98 15.71
C SER A 119 18.99 -30.09 16.60
N LYS A 120 18.39 -28.96 17.00
CA LYS A 120 17.14 -28.92 17.77
C LYS A 120 15.96 -29.50 17.00
N MET A 121 15.90 -29.31 15.68
CA MET A 121 14.87 -29.92 14.83
C MET A 121 14.99 -31.45 14.82
N ILE A 122 16.23 -31.95 14.75
CA ILE A 122 16.47 -33.40 14.83
C ILE A 122 16.09 -33.92 16.21
N ASP A 123 16.46 -33.23 17.29
CA ASP A 123 16.05 -33.62 18.64
C ASP A 123 14.52 -33.68 18.78
N PHE A 124 13.80 -32.74 18.16
CA PHE A 124 12.33 -32.77 18.09
C PHE A 124 11.81 -34.01 17.34
N PHE A 125 12.37 -34.38 16.19
CA PHE A 125 11.94 -35.57 15.44
C PHE A 125 12.07 -36.89 16.22
N TYR A 126 12.97 -36.92 17.21
CA TYR A 126 13.24 -38.09 18.04
C TYR A 126 12.46 -38.11 19.34
N THR A 127 12.27 -36.95 19.95
CA THR A 127 11.66 -36.84 21.29
C THR A 127 10.19 -36.45 21.25
N GLU A 128 9.73 -35.84 20.15
CA GLU A 128 8.43 -35.17 19.99
C GLU A 128 8.17 -34.13 21.11
N ASN A 129 9.23 -33.71 21.81
CA ASN A 129 9.19 -32.73 22.88
C ASN A 129 9.67 -31.38 22.34
N PHE A 130 8.82 -30.38 22.52
CA PHE A 130 9.13 -28.99 22.19
C PHE A 130 9.00 -28.15 23.45
N THR A 131 10.07 -27.48 23.87
CA THR A 131 10.05 -26.47 24.92
C THR A 131 10.28 -25.09 24.30
N TYR A 132 9.79 -24.03 24.94
CA TYR A 132 9.96 -22.67 24.43
C TYR A 132 11.45 -22.29 24.27
N ASP A 133 12.32 -22.82 25.14
CA ASP A 133 13.78 -22.66 25.06
C ASP A 133 14.38 -23.21 23.74
N ASN A 134 13.64 -24.04 22.99
CA ASN A 134 14.08 -24.50 21.68
C ASN A 134 14.15 -23.36 20.65
N THR A 135 13.41 -22.26 20.80
CA THR A 135 13.35 -21.19 19.79
C THR A 135 14.40 -20.09 19.96
N ASN A 136 15.23 -20.11 21.01
CA ASN A 136 16.13 -18.98 21.33
C ASN A 136 15.38 -17.63 21.33
N ASP A 137 14.20 -17.59 21.96
CA ASP A 137 13.30 -16.42 22.04
C ASP A 137 12.60 -16.00 20.73
N ASP A 138 12.99 -16.54 19.55
CA ASP A 138 12.32 -16.27 18.27
C ASP A 138 11.86 -17.54 17.53
N PRO A 139 10.54 -17.78 17.41
CA PRO A 139 10.01 -18.97 16.74
C PRO A 139 10.18 -18.97 15.21
N ILE A 140 10.46 -17.84 14.57
CA ILE A 140 10.38 -17.71 13.11
C ILE A 140 11.43 -18.52 12.35
N PRO A 141 12.74 -18.46 12.68
CA PRO A 141 13.74 -19.29 12.01
C PRO A 141 13.38 -20.78 12.04
N PHE A 142 12.88 -21.25 13.19
CA PHE A 142 12.49 -22.65 13.35
C PHE A 142 11.21 -22.99 12.59
N TYR A 143 10.26 -22.05 12.52
CA TYR A 143 9.04 -22.19 11.72
C TYR A 143 9.36 -22.30 10.24
N MET A 144 10.21 -21.43 9.71
CA MET A 144 10.65 -21.47 8.31
C MET A 144 11.34 -22.80 7.98
N MET A 145 12.21 -23.30 8.86
CA MET A 145 12.79 -24.63 8.70
C MET A 145 11.73 -25.73 8.70
N ALA A 146 10.81 -25.73 9.67
CA ALA A 146 9.75 -26.74 9.74
C ALA A 146 8.94 -26.82 8.44
N GLN A 147 8.67 -25.67 7.79
CA GLN A 147 7.99 -25.62 6.50
C GLN A 147 8.83 -26.17 5.35
N VAL A 148 10.10 -25.76 5.23
CA VAL A 148 11.00 -26.25 4.16
C VAL A 148 11.21 -27.75 4.26
N TYR A 149 11.34 -28.30 5.47
CA TYR A 149 11.47 -29.73 5.68
C TYR A 149 10.14 -30.50 5.59
N GLY A 150 9.01 -29.81 5.50
CA GLY A 150 7.69 -30.42 5.43
C GLY A 150 7.30 -31.16 6.71
N SER A 151 7.62 -30.59 7.89
CA SER A 151 7.23 -31.15 9.18
C SER A 151 5.94 -30.50 9.69
N GLN A 152 4.79 -31.12 9.42
CA GLN A 152 3.48 -30.52 9.72
C GLN A 152 3.27 -30.30 11.22
N ILE A 153 3.59 -31.30 12.06
CA ILE A 153 3.38 -31.22 13.52
C ILE A 153 4.17 -30.05 14.11
N LEU A 154 5.43 -29.89 13.71
CA LEU A 154 6.26 -28.80 14.20
C LEU A 154 5.78 -27.44 13.68
N THR A 155 5.33 -27.39 12.42
CA THR A 155 4.75 -26.19 11.81
C THR A 155 3.52 -25.72 12.59
N ASP A 156 2.61 -26.63 12.94
CA ASP A 156 1.38 -26.32 13.67
C ASP A 156 1.70 -25.74 15.07
N ILE A 157 2.60 -26.41 15.81
CA ILE A 157 3.04 -25.95 17.15
C ILE A 157 3.63 -24.54 17.08
N LEU A 158 4.51 -24.29 16.12
CA LEU A 158 5.19 -23.00 15.99
C LEU A 158 4.23 -21.92 15.51
N GLN A 159 3.28 -22.24 14.63
CA GLN A 159 2.28 -21.30 14.17
C GLN A 159 1.38 -20.83 15.32
N ASP A 160 1.00 -21.72 16.23
CA ASP A 160 0.22 -21.36 17.42
C ASP A 160 1.00 -20.43 18.36
N ILE A 161 2.31 -20.67 18.53
CA ILE A 161 3.19 -19.78 19.31
C ILE A 161 3.29 -18.40 18.66
N ILE A 162 3.55 -18.37 17.35
CA ILE A 162 3.65 -17.11 16.58
C ILE A 162 2.34 -16.32 16.72
N LYS A 163 1.18 -16.96 16.52
CA LYS A 163 -0.13 -16.29 16.62
C LYS A 163 -0.40 -15.73 18.01
N ARG A 164 0.02 -16.44 19.07
CA ARG A 164 -0.16 -16.01 20.45
C ARG A 164 0.71 -14.80 20.80
N ASP A 165 1.95 -14.80 20.30
CA ASP A 165 2.98 -13.84 20.71
C ASP A 165 3.10 -12.66 19.71
N LEU A 166 2.40 -12.70 18.57
CA LEU A 166 2.41 -11.66 17.53
C LEU A 166 1.89 -10.32 18.06
N ASN A 167 2.69 -9.27 17.89
CA ASN A 167 2.34 -7.90 18.25
C ASN A 167 3.11 -6.88 17.39
N THR A 168 2.85 -5.59 17.59
CA THR A 168 3.49 -4.51 16.82
C THR A 168 5.00 -4.38 17.06
N SER A 169 5.51 -4.85 18.20
CA SER A 169 6.95 -4.76 18.50
C SER A 169 7.79 -5.85 17.85
N ASN A 170 7.22 -7.00 17.46
CA ASN A 170 7.97 -8.14 16.92
C ASN A 170 7.62 -8.51 15.47
N VAL A 171 6.47 -8.06 14.93
CA VAL A 171 6.04 -8.48 13.58
C VAL A 171 7.04 -8.09 12.49
N LEU A 172 7.68 -6.92 12.60
CA LEU A 172 8.66 -6.47 11.62
C LEU A 172 9.96 -7.27 11.69
N ASP A 173 10.38 -7.68 12.89
CA ASP A 173 11.52 -8.57 13.07
C ASP A 173 11.21 -9.94 12.47
N TYR A 174 10.02 -10.49 12.72
CA TYR A 174 9.57 -11.76 12.18
C TYR A 174 9.60 -11.80 10.65
N VAL A 175 9.09 -10.75 9.99
CA VAL A 175 9.02 -10.73 8.53
C VAL A 175 10.38 -10.43 7.87
N SER A 176 11.30 -9.78 8.59
CA SER A 176 12.65 -9.47 8.08
C SER A 176 13.46 -10.72 7.71
N TYR A 177 13.24 -11.84 8.41
CA TYR A 177 13.91 -13.11 8.10
C TYR A 177 13.68 -13.55 6.66
N TYR A 178 12.46 -13.39 6.14
CA TYR A 178 12.08 -13.79 4.78
C TYR A 178 12.86 -13.05 3.69
N ARG A 179 13.43 -11.87 3.99
CA ARG A 179 14.27 -11.09 3.06
C ARG A 179 15.69 -11.64 2.94
N THR A 180 16.20 -12.23 4.02
CA THR A 180 17.61 -12.63 4.12
C THR A 180 17.86 -14.09 3.73
N VAL A 181 16.82 -14.93 3.76
CA VAL A 181 16.97 -16.36 3.50
C VAL A 181 17.10 -16.65 2.01
N SER A 182 17.97 -17.60 1.69
CA SER A 182 18.10 -18.17 0.35
C SER A 182 18.45 -19.65 0.47
N ILE A 183 18.18 -20.40 -0.60
CA ILE A 183 18.63 -21.79 -0.73
C ILE A 183 19.81 -21.84 -1.67
N ASP A 184 20.85 -22.58 -1.28
CA ASP A 184 21.98 -22.86 -2.15
C ASP A 184 21.50 -23.66 -3.39
N PRO A 185 21.76 -23.16 -4.61
CA PRO A 185 21.41 -23.86 -5.86
C PRO A 185 21.93 -25.30 -5.93
N GLU A 186 23.04 -25.62 -5.24
CA GLU A 186 23.55 -26.99 -5.17
C GLU A 186 22.52 -27.96 -4.57
N PHE A 187 21.78 -27.52 -3.55
CA PHE A 187 20.79 -28.36 -2.87
C PHE A 187 19.50 -28.53 -3.67
N VAL A 188 19.14 -27.56 -4.52
CA VAL A 188 17.98 -27.66 -5.42
C VAL A 188 18.06 -28.89 -6.31
N SER A 189 19.26 -29.19 -6.82
CA SER A 189 19.48 -30.38 -7.66
C SER A 189 19.46 -31.70 -6.88
N LYS A 190 19.81 -31.67 -5.59
CA LYS A 190 19.98 -32.87 -4.75
C LYS A 190 18.69 -33.27 -4.03
N TYR A 191 17.82 -32.31 -3.74
CA TYR A 191 16.62 -32.51 -2.94
C TYR A 191 15.34 -32.31 -3.76
N PRO A 192 14.66 -33.39 -4.17
CA PRO A 192 13.40 -33.28 -4.89
C PRO A 192 12.33 -32.54 -4.07
N GLY A 193 11.75 -31.49 -4.64
CA GLY A 193 10.67 -30.70 -4.02
C GLY A 193 11.14 -29.60 -3.06
N ILE A 194 12.45 -29.40 -2.87
CA ILE A 194 12.94 -28.36 -1.95
C ILE A 194 12.58 -26.93 -2.43
N SER A 195 12.70 -26.65 -3.73
CA SER A 195 12.35 -25.34 -4.30
C SER A 195 10.88 -25.02 -4.08
N GLU A 196 9.99 -26.00 -4.31
CA GLU A 196 8.56 -25.84 -4.05
C GLU A 196 8.28 -25.59 -2.56
N SER A 197 8.93 -26.35 -1.68
CA SER A 197 8.78 -26.18 -0.23
C SER A 197 9.28 -24.81 0.26
N PHE A 198 10.36 -24.31 -0.33
CA PHE A 198 10.90 -22.99 -0.04
C PHE A 198 10.01 -21.86 -0.55
N GLU A 199 9.51 -21.95 -1.78
CA GLU A 199 8.55 -20.98 -2.32
C GLU A 199 7.25 -20.98 -1.52
N ASN A 200 6.79 -22.15 -1.07
CA ASN A 200 5.65 -22.26 -0.17
C ASN A 200 5.94 -21.55 1.16
N MET A 201 7.11 -21.74 1.76
CA MET A 201 7.53 -21.04 2.97
C MET A 201 7.56 -19.51 2.77
N LEU A 202 8.14 -19.02 1.67
CA LEU A 202 8.13 -17.58 1.35
C LEU A 202 6.70 -17.05 1.18
N SER A 203 5.81 -17.85 0.57
CA SER A 203 4.39 -17.52 0.41
C SER A 203 3.65 -17.37 1.73
N GLN A 204 4.06 -18.13 2.76
CA GLN A 204 3.44 -18.08 4.09
C GLN A 204 3.73 -16.78 4.83
N SER A 205 4.72 -15.98 4.41
CA SER A 205 4.91 -14.62 4.94
C SER A 205 3.65 -13.75 4.78
N LEU A 206 2.82 -14.02 3.77
CA LEU A 206 1.57 -13.29 3.53
C LEU A 206 0.56 -13.43 4.68
N GLN A 207 0.70 -14.42 5.57
CA GLN A 207 -0.15 -14.53 6.76
C GLN A 207 0.00 -13.33 7.71
N PHE A 208 1.12 -12.61 7.66
CA PHE A 208 1.36 -11.41 8.47
C PHE A 208 0.73 -10.14 7.86
N ALA A 209 0.38 -10.16 6.57
CA ALA A 209 -0.12 -8.99 5.85
C ALA A 209 -1.35 -8.33 6.51
N PRO A 210 -2.39 -9.06 6.96
CA PRO A 210 -3.55 -8.43 7.59
C PRO A 210 -3.22 -7.71 8.90
N PHE A 211 -2.28 -8.27 9.69
CA PHE A 211 -1.85 -7.64 10.94
C PHE A 211 -1.08 -6.35 10.65
N ILE A 212 -0.13 -6.40 9.71
CA ILE A 212 0.66 -5.22 9.32
C ILE A 212 -0.25 -4.15 8.72
N ALA A 213 -1.20 -4.52 7.86
CA ALA A 213 -2.14 -3.57 7.24
C ALA A 213 -2.99 -2.84 8.27
N LYS A 214 -3.44 -3.55 9.32
CA LYS A 214 -4.22 -2.95 10.41
C LYS A 214 -3.42 -1.93 11.23
N HIS A 215 -2.11 -2.14 11.35
CA HIS A 215 -1.19 -1.33 12.14
C HIS A 215 -0.23 -0.51 11.27
N PHE A 216 -0.57 -0.28 9.99
CA PHE A 216 0.38 0.23 9.00
C PHE A 216 0.97 1.58 9.40
N ASP A 217 0.11 2.50 9.85
CA ASP A 217 0.50 3.85 10.28
C ASP A 217 1.22 3.87 11.66
N ASP A 218 1.24 2.74 12.39
CA ASP A 218 1.96 2.62 13.68
C ASP A 218 3.47 2.38 13.48
N PHE A 219 3.90 2.00 12.28
CA PHE A 219 5.29 1.67 11.97
C PHE A 219 6.04 2.86 11.32
N PRO A 220 7.30 3.12 11.71
CA PRO A 220 8.15 4.04 10.96
C PRO A 220 8.39 3.52 9.53
N SER A 221 8.14 4.33 8.49
CA SER A 221 8.25 3.94 7.07
C SER A 221 9.57 3.23 6.76
N LYS A 222 10.69 3.80 7.21
CA LYS A 222 12.02 3.23 7.00
C LYS A 222 12.16 1.80 7.55
N LEU A 223 11.71 1.57 8.79
CA LEU A 223 11.81 0.24 9.41
C LEU A 223 10.89 -0.75 8.70
N LEU A 224 9.70 -0.29 8.29
CA LEU A 224 8.77 -1.09 7.51
C LEU A 224 9.41 -1.53 6.18
N PHE A 225 10.01 -0.62 5.43
CA PHE A 225 10.60 -0.92 4.12
C PHE A 225 11.90 -1.73 4.20
N GLU A 226 12.67 -1.60 5.28
CA GLU A 226 13.81 -2.46 5.58
C GLU A 226 13.37 -3.90 5.90
N SER A 227 12.21 -4.10 6.52
CA SER A 227 11.71 -5.43 6.92
C SER A 227 10.91 -6.16 5.84
N LEU A 228 10.13 -5.47 5.01
CA LEU A 228 9.20 -6.12 4.08
C LEU A 228 9.87 -6.57 2.77
N THR A 229 9.40 -7.70 2.24
CA THR A 229 9.65 -8.09 0.85
C THR A 229 8.61 -7.44 -0.08
N PRO A 230 8.91 -7.25 -1.39
CA PRO A 230 7.92 -6.69 -2.33
C PRO A 230 6.60 -7.46 -2.35
N ARG A 231 6.69 -8.79 -2.27
CA ARG A 231 5.53 -9.69 -2.17
C ARG A 231 4.68 -9.41 -0.93
N LEU A 232 5.31 -9.22 0.23
CA LEU A 232 4.60 -8.97 1.48
C LEU A 232 4.02 -7.56 1.53
N LEU A 233 4.74 -6.55 1.01
CA LEU A 233 4.20 -5.19 0.88
C LEU A 233 2.96 -5.19 -0.01
N ALA A 234 3.01 -5.83 -1.18
CA ALA A 234 1.85 -5.97 -2.06
C ALA A 234 0.66 -6.65 -1.35
N GLY A 235 0.92 -7.73 -0.63
CA GLY A 235 -0.10 -8.40 0.19
C GLY A 235 -0.67 -7.50 1.29
N THR A 236 0.18 -6.71 1.94
CA THR A 236 -0.21 -5.78 3.00
C THR A 236 -1.11 -4.68 2.45
N LEU A 237 -0.71 -4.02 1.36
CA LEU A 237 -1.47 -2.95 0.74
C LEU A 237 -2.84 -3.43 0.22
N LYS A 238 -2.96 -4.68 -0.26
CA LYS A 238 -4.24 -5.31 -0.62
C LYS A 238 -5.21 -5.45 0.56
N ASN A 239 -4.70 -5.46 1.80
CA ASN A 239 -5.49 -5.52 3.03
C ASN A 239 -5.75 -4.14 3.66
N THR A 240 -5.26 -3.05 3.04
CA THR A 240 -5.53 -1.68 3.50
C THR A 240 -6.76 -1.09 2.78
N ASN A 241 -7.35 -0.05 3.38
CA ASN A 241 -8.40 0.77 2.74
C ASN A 241 -7.82 2.00 2.03
N PHE A 242 -6.52 2.01 1.71
CA PHE A 242 -5.89 3.13 1.03
C PHE A 242 -6.42 3.26 -0.39
N ASN A 243 -6.56 4.50 -0.86
CA ASN A 243 -6.82 4.76 -2.26
C ASN A 243 -5.55 4.48 -3.08
N ASP A 244 -5.71 4.38 -4.40
CA ASP A 244 -4.60 3.98 -5.27
C ASP A 244 -3.49 5.03 -5.32
N ASP A 245 -3.81 6.31 -5.18
CA ASP A 245 -2.82 7.39 -5.04
C ASP A 245 -1.88 7.19 -3.84
N LYS A 246 -2.43 6.94 -2.64
CA LYS A 246 -1.63 6.66 -1.44
C LYS A 246 -0.84 5.36 -1.58
N LYS A 247 -1.41 4.32 -2.20
CA LYS A 247 -0.68 3.06 -2.44
C LYS A 247 0.50 3.26 -3.38
N VAL A 248 0.34 3.99 -4.49
CA VAL A 248 1.44 4.28 -5.42
C VAL A 248 2.53 5.07 -4.71
N SER A 249 2.18 6.09 -3.92
CA SER A 249 3.13 6.86 -3.12
C SER A 249 3.96 5.97 -2.17
N ILE A 250 3.32 5.03 -1.47
CA ILE A 250 4.01 4.07 -0.59
C ILE A 250 4.94 3.15 -1.38
N ILE A 251 4.51 2.67 -2.55
CA ILE A 251 5.32 1.78 -3.38
C ILE A 251 6.52 2.53 -3.97
N ASP A 252 6.33 3.76 -4.42
CA ASP A 252 7.43 4.62 -4.90
C ASP A 252 8.46 4.86 -3.79
N GLU A 253 8.01 5.18 -2.57
CA GLU A 253 8.90 5.34 -1.42
C GLU A 253 9.67 4.04 -1.11
N PHE A 254 8.97 2.89 -1.09
CA PHE A 254 9.59 1.58 -0.89
C PHE A 254 10.62 1.24 -1.96
N VAL A 255 10.32 1.45 -3.25
CA VAL A 255 11.24 1.16 -4.36
C VAL A 255 12.45 2.09 -4.34
N ASN A 256 12.27 3.34 -3.92
CA ASN A 256 13.37 4.30 -3.78
C ASN A 256 14.30 3.98 -2.60
N GLU A 257 13.78 3.41 -1.51
CA GLU A 257 14.59 3.01 -0.35
C GLU A 257 15.22 1.62 -0.50
N THR A 258 14.70 0.77 -1.39
CA THR A 258 15.16 -0.61 -1.56
C THR A 258 15.94 -0.81 -2.87
N GLN A 259 16.49 -2.01 -3.05
CA GLN A 259 17.14 -2.36 -4.31
C GLN A 259 16.09 -2.50 -5.42
N GLU A 260 16.48 -2.17 -6.65
CA GLU A 260 15.61 -2.26 -7.84
C GLU A 260 14.88 -3.61 -7.89
N PRO A 261 13.53 -3.62 -7.83
CA PRO A 261 12.74 -4.84 -7.76
C PRO A 261 12.89 -5.69 -9.02
N SER A 262 12.78 -7.01 -8.88
CA SER A 262 12.73 -7.90 -10.03
C SER A 262 11.46 -7.67 -10.85
N LYS A 263 11.44 -8.11 -12.12
CA LYS A 263 10.23 -8.01 -12.96
C LYS A 263 9.00 -8.69 -12.33
N GLU A 264 9.22 -9.79 -11.61
CA GLU A 264 8.15 -10.50 -10.93
C GLU A 264 7.63 -9.70 -9.72
N ASP A 265 8.54 -9.02 -9.00
CA ASP A 265 8.17 -8.14 -7.89
C ASP A 265 7.44 -6.89 -8.37
N CYS A 266 7.88 -6.27 -9.46
CA CYS A 266 7.16 -5.21 -10.17
C CYS A 266 5.73 -5.62 -10.49
N GLN A 267 5.52 -6.84 -11.01
CA GLN A 267 4.18 -7.34 -11.30
C GLN A 267 3.33 -7.48 -10.03
N ARG A 268 3.90 -7.98 -8.93
CA ARG A 268 3.18 -8.13 -7.66
C ARG A 268 2.73 -6.80 -7.09
N LEU A 269 3.62 -5.79 -7.12
CA LEU A 269 3.32 -4.42 -6.69
C LEU A 269 2.27 -3.78 -7.60
N HIS A 270 2.32 -4.06 -8.90
CA HIS A 270 1.35 -3.59 -9.90
C HIS A 270 -0.06 -4.08 -9.62
N ASP A 271 -0.21 -5.35 -9.26
CA ASP A 271 -1.51 -5.99 -9.05
C ASP A 271 -2.27 -5.50 -7.80
N VAL A 272 -1.73 -4.52 -7.06
CA VAL A 272 -2.36 -3.88 -5.90
C VAL A 272 -3.22 -2.67 -6.31
N ILE A 273 -2.94 -2.10 -7.47
CA ILE A 273 -3.54 -0.86 -7.99
C ILE A 273 -4.58 -1.19 -9.07
N ASN A 274 -5.69 -0.46 -9.10
CA ASN A 274 -6.69 -0.58 -10.15
C ASN A 274 -6.33 0.28 -11.38
N TRP A 275 -5.51 -0.26 -12.27
CA TRP A 275 -5.09 0.44 -13.49
C TRP A 275 -6.18 0.58 -14.55
N ASP A 276 -7.28 -0.16 -14.43
CA ASP A 276 -8.41 -0.11 -15.37
C ASP A 276 -9.35 1.09 -15.11
N ALA A 277 -9.13 1.85 -14.03
CA ALA A 277 -9.87 3.08 -13.77
C ALA A 277 -9.58 4.14 -14.84
N GLU A 278 -10.59 4.93 -15.23
CA GLU A 278 -10.48 5.94 -16.28
C GLU A 278 -9.44 7.03 -15.94
N ASP A 279 -9.27 7.31 -14.66
CA ASP A 279 -8.35 8.30 -14.10
C ASP A 279 -7.01 7.70 -13.64
N SER A 280 -6.75 6.41 -13.89
CA SER A 280 -5.51 5.74 -13.45
C SER A 280 -4.25 6.37 -14.03
N TYR A 281 -4.34 7.02 -15.20
CA TYR A 281 -3.23 7.76 -15.79
C TYR A 281 -2.75 8.92 -14.91
N ASN A 282 -3.61 9.49 -14.04
CA ASN A 282 -3.21 10.55 -13.11
C ASN A 282 -2.16 10.07 -12.11
N LEU A 283 -2.10 8.77 -11.84
CA LEU A 283 -1.06 8.19 -10.98
C LEU A 283 0.34 8.41 -11.59
N PHE A 284 0.48 8.35 -12.92
CA PHE A 284 1.74 8.67 -13.61
C PHE A 284 2.01 10.17 -13.76
N VAL A 285 1.01 11.02 -13.52
CA VAL A 285 1.18 12.48 -13.51
C VAL A 285 1.73 12.93 -12.16
N ASN A 286 1.27 12.30 -11.08
CA ASN A 286 1.56 12.69 -9.70
C ASN A 286 2.74 11.93 -9.08
N HIS A 287 3.06 10.74 -9.59
CA HIS A 287 4.08 9.83 -9.04
C HIS A 287 5.09 9.40 -10.11
N GLU A 288 6.23 8.85 -9.68
CA GLU A 288 7.26 8.38 -10.60
C GLU A 288 6.87 7.03 -11.22
N ALA A 289 6.34 6.11 -10.41
CA ALA A 289 5.82 4.82 -10.83
C ALA A 289 6.77 4.00 -11.74
N ASN A 290 8.09 4.15 -11.53
CA ASN A 290 9.15 3.52 -12.36
C ASN A 290 9.13 1.99 -12.33
N TRP A 291 8.51 1.40 -11.31
CA TRP A 291 8.38 -0.03 -11.10
C TRP A 291 7.21 -0.65 -11.89
N VAL A 292 6.35 0.15 -12.51
CA VAL A 292 5.17 -0.33 -13.23
C VAL A 292 5.57 -1.02 -14.56
N PRO A 293 5.01 -2.19 -14.89
CA PRO A 293 5.26 -2.85 -16.17
C PRO A 293 5.02 -1.95 -17.38
N SER A 294 5.85 -2.15 -18.41
CA SER A 294 5.87 -1.32 -19.62
C SER A 294 4.55 -1.30 -20.38
N GLU A 295 3.79 -2.39 -20.28
CA GLU A 295 2.51 -2.59 -20.97
C GLU A 295 1.46 -1.60 -20.44
N THR A 296 1.33 -1.50 -19.12
CA THR A 296 0.43 -0.56 -18.43
C THR A 296 0.90 0.88 -18.58
N ALA A 297 2.21 1.12 -18.40
CA ALA A 297 2.78 2.45 -18.48
C ALA A 297 2.59 3.11 -19.85
N ARG A 298 2.75 2.34 -20.95
CA ARG A 298 2.59 2.89 -22.32
C ARG A 298 1.20 3.45 -22.58
N ASN A 299 0.16 2.75 -22.15
CA ASN A 299 -1.22 3.20 -22.35
C ASN A 299 -1.48 4.49 -21.58
N SER A 300 -1.09 4.52 -20.30
CA SER A 300 -1.25 5.69 -19.44
C SER A 300 -0.48 6.91 -19.96
N ILE A 301 0.78 6.71 -20.39
CA ILE A 301 1.60 7.77 -20.99
C ILE A 301 0.99 8.26 -22.30
N SER A 302 0.43 7.38 -23.14
CA SER A 302 -0.26 7.81 -24.36
C SER A 302 -1.45 8.71 -24.04
N THR A 303 -2.30 8.30 -23.09
CA THR A 303 -3.44 9.09 -22.62
C THR A 303 -3.00 10.46 -22.10
N ILE A 304 -1.97 10.51 -21.26
CA ILE A 304 -1.36 11.75 -20.76
C ILE A 304 -0.96 12.67 -21.93
N LEU A 305 -0.23 12.14 -22.91
CA LEU A 305 0.25 12.92 -24.05
C LEU A 305 -0.90 13.43 -24.91
N ASP A 306 -1.94 12.63 -25.11
CA ASP A 306 -3.11 13.03 -25.90
C ASP A 306 -3.95 14.08 -25.17
N HIS A 307 -4.13 13.96 -23.85
CA HIS A 307 -4.77 14.98 -23.03
C HIS A 307 -4.01 16.30 -23.06
N ARG A 308 -2.68 16.24 -22.95
CA ARG A 308 -1.79 17.39 -23.07
C ARG A 308 -1.90 18.05 -24.43
N ARG A 309 -1.87 17.28 -25.52
CA ARG A 309 -2.04 17.79 -26.89
C ARG A 309 -3.38 18.48 -27.07
N ARG A 310 -4.48 17.87 -26.63
CA ARG A 310 -5.83 18.48 -26.70
C ARG A 310 -5.88 19.83 -25.98
N THR A 311 -5.33 19.89 -24.77
CA THR A 311 -5.27 21.14 -23.99
C THR A 311 -4.41 22.19 -24.69
N ILE A 312 -3.24 21.81 -25.24
CA ILE A 312 -2.37 22.71 -26.01
C ILE A 312 -3.05 23.21 -27.28
N ASP A 313 -3.76 22.35 -28.00
CA ASP A 313 -4.42 22.72 -29.25
C ASP A 313 -5.64 23.61 -28.99
N SER A 314 -6.37 23.38 -27.89
CA SER A 314 -7.41 24.30 -27.40
C SER A 314 -6.82 25.67 -27.03
N MET A 315 -5.71 25.69 -26.29
CA MET A 315 -4.98 26.92 -25.95
C MET A 315 -4.57 27.66 -27.23
N LYS A 316 -3.97 26.98 -28.20
CA LYS A 316 -3.61 27.58 -29.49
C LYS A 316 -4.83 28.09 -30.24
N SER A 317 -5.91 27.32 -30.29
CA SER A 317 -7.13 27.75 -30.97
C SER A 317 -7.73 28.99 -30.33
N LYS A 318 -7.64 29.13 -29.00
CA LYS A 318 -8.15 30.32 -28.30
C LYS A 318 -7.23 31.52 -28.49
N LEU A 319 -5.91 31.33 -28.41
CA LEU A 319 -4.94 32.41 -28.58
C LEU A 319 -4.84 32.89 -30.03
N PHE A 320 -4.90 31.98 -31.00
CA PHE A 320 -4.61 32.27 -32.40
C PHE A 320 -5.85 32.18 -33.31
N GLY A 321 -6.89 31.44 -32.92
CA GLY A 321 -8.13 31.33 -33.71
C GLY A 321 -8.90 32.64 -33.76
N ASP A 322 -8.96 33.37 -32.63
CA ASP A 322 -9.54 34.72 -32.58
C ASP A 322 -8.72 35.76 -33.37
N LEU A 323 -7.41 35.54 -33.53
CA LEU A 323 -6.52 36.41 -34.32
C LEU A 323 -6.62 36.15 -35.83
N SER A 324 -7.01 34.95 -36.26
CA SER A 324 -6.90 34.49 -37.65
C SER A 324 -7.85 35.15 -38.68
N GLN A 325 -8.74 36.07 -38.27
CA GLN A 325 -9.58 36.81 -39.23
C GLN A 325 -8.94 38.08 -39.79
N GLU A 326 -7.87 38.61 -39.17
CA GLU A 326 -7.13 39.78 -39.66
C GLU A 326 -5.63 39.66 -39.34
N LEU A 327 -4.86 38.84 -40.06
CA LEU A 327 -3.40 38.78 -39.88
C LEU A 327 -2.67 39.65 -40.92
N ASP A 328 -2.27 40.84 -40.50
CA ASP A 328 -1.12 41.62 -41.02
C ASP A 328 0.03 41.54 -39.98
N ASP A 329 1.26 41.89 -40.35
CA ASP A 329 2.55 41.58 -39.67
C ASP A 329 2.78 42.10 -38.21
N THR A 330 1.73 42.39 -37.41
CA THR A 330 1.79 42.96 -36.05
C THR A 330 1.57 41.96 -34.90
N LEU A 331 1.66 40.65 -35.19
CA LEU A 331 1.31 39.53 -34.30
C LEU A 331 1.95 39.52 -32.88
N GLY A 332 3.05 40.24 -32.68
CA GLY A 332 3.76 40.30 -31.40
C GLY A 332 3.10 41.22 -30.37
N GLU A 333 2.38 42.26 -30.80
CA GLU A 333 1.80 43.26 -29.89
C GLU A 333 0.43 42.83 -29.32
N ASP A 334 -0.33 42.01 -30.05
CA ASP A 334 -1.69 41.60 -29.65
C ASP A 334 -1.74 40.42 -28.65
N ILE A 335 -0.75 39.53 -28.65
CA ILE A 335 -0.69 38.40 -27.70
C ILE A 335 -0.41 38.93 -26.28
N ASP A 336 0.49 39.92 -26.15
CA ASP A 336 0.79 40.59 -24.90
C ASP A 336 -0.38 41.45 -24.40
N ALA A 337 -1.32 41.84 -25.28
CA ALA A 337 -2.55 42.54 -24.90
C ALA A 337 -3.65 41.58 -24.41
N PHE A 338 -3.70 40.34 -24.93
CA PHE A 338 -4.78 39.40 -24.66
C PHE A 338 -4.56 38.51 -23.42
N CYS A 339 -3.31 38.24 -23.02
CA CYS A 339 -3.01 37.21 -22.03
C CYS A 339 -2.05 37.64 -20.92
N ASN A 340 -2.58 37.81 -19.71
CA ASN A 340 -1.73 37.99 -18.55
C ASN A 340 -1.00 36.68 -18.19
N SER A 341 0.14 36.79 -17.51
CA SER A 341 0.95 35.60 -17.17
C SER A 341 0.19 34.61 -16.30
N TRP A 342 -0.75 35.07 -15.46
CA TRP A 342 -1.59 34.20 -14.61
C TRP A 342 -2.51 33.31 -15.45
N HIS A 343 -3.06 33.85 -16.54
CA HIS A 343 -3.85 33.11 -17.52
C HIS A 343 -3.04 32.02 -18.21
N LEU A 344 -1.80 32.33 -18.60
CA LEU A 344 -0.91 31.34 -19.20
C LEU A 344 -0.51 30.25 -18.20
N ILE A 345 -0.26 30.61 -16.93
CA ILE A 345 0.07 29.64 -15.88
C ILE A 345 -1.10 28.68 -15.64
N SER A 346 -2.36 29.14 -15.69
CA SER A 346 -3.50 28.22 -15.56
C SER A 346 -3.58 27.20 -16.68
N TRP A 347 -3.26 27.58 -17.93
CA TRP A 347 -3.15 26.63 -19.03
C TRP A 347 -2.00 25.64 -18.84
N ILE A 348 -0.82 26.13 -18.44
CA ILE A 348 0.36 25.29 -18.18
C ILE A 348 0.06 24.26 -17.09
N ARG A 349 -0.71 24.65 -16.06
CA ARG A 349 -1.18 23.73 -15.02
C ARG A 349 -2.06 22.62 -15.60
N ASN A 350 -3.09 22.96 -16.37
CA ASN A 350 -3.99 21.95 -16.96
C ASN A 350 -3.23 20.99 -17.88
N ILE A 351 -2.22 21.49 -18.60
CA ILE A 351 -1.29 20.67 -19.39
C ILE A 351 -0.46 19.78 -18.48
N LYS A 352 0.18 20.32 -17.43
CA LYS A 352 0.97 19.52 -16.46
C LYS A 352 0.12 18.38 -15.89
N ASN A 353 -1.09 18.70 -15.45
CA ASN A 353 -2.04 17.78 -14.84
C ASN A 353 -2.74 16.84 -15.83
N SER A 354 -2.59 17.08 -17.14
CA SER A 354 -3.15 16.25 -18.20
C SER A 354 -4.67 16.13 -18.13
N GLU A 355 -5.36 17.21 -17.76
CA GLU A 355 -6.82 17.21 -17.57
C GLU A 355 -7.59 16.96 -18.89
N GLY A 356 -6.96 17.22 -20.05
CA GLY A 356 -7.57 16.96 -21.35
C GLY A 356 -8.72 17.89 -21.69
N ASN A 357 -8.75 19.07 -21.07
CA ASN A 357 -9.83 20.03 -21.18
C ASN A 357 -9.79 20.79 -22.52
N ASP A 358 -10.88 20.69 -23.28
CA ASP A 358 -11.04 21.39 -24.56
C ASP A 358 -11.43 22.87 -24.36
N LYS A 359 -11.73 23.29 -23.12
CA LYS A 359 -12.05 24.67 -22.75
C LYS A 359 -11.34 25.02 -21.46
N LEU A 360 -10.93 26.28 -21.33
CA LEU A 360 -10.47 26.78 -20.05
C LEU A 360 -11.68 26.79 -19.10
N HIS A 361 -11.58 26.04 -18.01
CA HIS A 361 -12.51 26.18 -16.90
C HIS A 361 -12.16 27.43 -16.12
N ASP A 362 -13.17 28.08 -15.57
CA ASP A 362 -12.94 29.10 -14.57
C ASP A 362 -12.17 28.48 -13.41
N CYS A 363 -11.25 29.25 -12.85
CA CYS A 363 -10.48 28.81 -11.69
C CYS A 363 -10.94 29.57 -10.45
N GLU A 364 -10.82 28.92 -9.32
CA GLU A 364 -10.88 29.53 -8.01
C GLU A 364 -9.68 30.46 -7.84
N LEU A 365 -9.89 31.75 -8.05
CA LEU A 365 -8.81 32.71 -8.22
C LEU A 365 -7.97 32.88 -6.96
N ILE A 366 -8.62 32.80 -5.80
CA ILE A 366 -7.93 32.94 -4.52
C ILE A 366 -7.05 31.72 -4.26
N ASP A 367 -7.55 30.53 -4.57
CA ASP A 367 -6.85 29.25 -4.40
C ASP A 367 -5.72 29.11 -5.42
N PHE A 368 -5.96 29.60 -6.65
CA PHE A 368 -4.91 29.71 -7.64
C PHE A 368 -3.79 30.64 -7.17
N MET A 369 -4.12 31.80 -6.60
CA MET A 369 -3.13 32.74 -6.06
C MET A 369 -2.41 32.20 -4.84
N SER A 370 -3.11 31.48 -3.97
CA SER A 370 -2.50 30.92 -2.76
C SER A 370 -1.51 29.80 -3.08
N THR A 371 -1.83 28.96 -4.06
CA THR A 371 -1.00 27.80 -4.42
C THR A 371 -0.08 28.06 -5.63
N PHE A 372 -0.15 29.26 -6.21
CA PHE A 372 0.44 29.57 -7.52
C PHE A 372 0.10 28.51 -8.57
N GLY A 373 -1.20 28.19 -8.69
CA GLY A 373 -1.70 27.14 -9.57
C GLY A 373 -1.26 25.73 -9.15
N GLY A 374 -1.22 25.44 -7.86
CA GLY A 374 -0.85 24.13 -7.32
C GLY A 374 0.66 23.82 -7.39
N THR A 375 1.52 24.84 -7.52
CA THR A 375 2.98 24.64 -7.61
C THR A 375 3.67 24.71 -6.25
N GLN A 376 3.02 25.30 -5.25
CA GLN A 376 3.55 25.42 -3.88
C GLN A 376 2.48 25.08 -2.85
N VAL A 377 2.94 24.83 -1.62
CA VAL A 377 2.07 24.81 -0.43
C VAL A 377 1.36 26.15 -0.33
N GLU A 378 0.10 26.12 0.10
CA GLU A 378 -0.74 27.32 0.26
C GLU A 378 -0.01 28.45 0.96
N ALA A 379 0.15 29.55 0.24
CA ALA A 379 0.66 30.82 0.70
C ALA A 379 -0.51 31.79 0.79
N ASN A 380 -0.52 32.67 1.80
CA ASN A 380 -1.60 33.63 1.89
C ASN A 380 -1.44 34.75 0.82
N PRO A 381 -2.38 34.90 -0.12
CA PRO A 381 -2.27 35.87 -1.21
C PRO A 381 -2.32 37.34 -0.75
N SER A 382 -2.86 37.65 0.44
CA SER A 382 -2.85 39.03 0.98
C SER A 382 -1.46 39.48 1.43
N LEU A 383 -0.65 38.60 2.02
CA LEU A 383 0.71 38.91 2.48
C LEU A 383 1.64 39.26 1.32
N TYR A 384 1.44 38.62 0.17
CA TYR A 384 2.14 38.92 -1.08
C TYR A 384 1.50 40.06 -1.87
N ARG A 385 0.43 40.67 -1.32
CA ARG A 385 -0.34 41.76 -1.92
C ARG A 385 -0.92 41.39 -3.28
N PHE A 386 -1.27 40.13 -3.56
CA PHE A 386 -2.02 39.83 -4.78
C PHE A 386 -3.46 40.31 -4.67
N ILE A 387 -4.02 40.23 -3.46
CA ILE A 387 -5.35 40.71 -3.11
C ILE A 387 -5.30 41.53 -1.82
N THR A 388 -6.26 42.44 -1.66
CA THR A 388 -6.54 43.15 -0.42
C THR A 388 -7.97 42.80 0.00
N PRO A 389 -8.18 42.15 1.16
CA PRO A 389 -9.53 41.90 1.65
C PRO A 389 -10.31 43.20 1.86
N ARG A 390 -11.58 43.22 1.46
CA ARG A 390 -12.49 44.38 1.53
C ARG A 390 -13.70 44.06 2.39
N SER A 391 -14.19 45.05 3.12
CA SER A 391 -15.38 44.93 3.97
C SER A 391 -15.92 46.26 4.48
N SER A 392 -17.10 46.24 5.08
CA SER A 392 -17.68 47.40 5.78
C SER A 392 -16.92 47.74 7.08
N ASN A 393 -17.02 49.01 7.50
CA ASN A 393 -16.14 49.73 8.44
C ASN A 393 -15.76 49.03 9.78
N ALA A 394 -16.48 48.01 10.22
CA ALA A 394 -16.26 47.39 11.52
C ALA A 394 -15.18 46.30 11.57
N MET A 395 -14.61 45.89 10.43
CA MET A 395 -13.46 44.96 10.41
C MET A 395 -12.08 45.63 10.57
N GLN A 396 -12.02 46.95 10.73
CA GLN A 396 -10.76 47.67 10.92
C GLN A 396 -10.34 47.84 12.39
N ILE A 397 -10.84 47.01 13.32
CA ILE A 397 -10.35 47.02 14.70
C ILE A 397 -8.96 46.33 14.72
N PRO A 398 -7.86 47.04 15.08
CA PRO A 398 -6.49 46.53 14.94
C PRO A 398 -6.22 45.19 15.63
N GLN A 399 -6.95 44.88 16.71
CA GLN A 399 -6.80 43.66 17.52
C GLN A 399 -7.21 42.38 16.77
N TYR A 400 -7.99 42.51 15.70
CA TYR A 400 -8.49 41.40 14.88
C TYR A 400 -7.79 41.33 13.51
N ARG A 401 -6.94 42.32 13.19
CA ARG A 401 -6.32 42.51 11.87
C ARG A 401 -5.19 41.51 11.59
N GLU A 402 -4.42 41.14 12.61
CA GLU A 402 -3.26 40.24 12.47
C GLU A 402 -3.60 38.75 12.64
N LEU A 403 -4.76 38.41 13.25
CA LEU A 403 -5.13 37.03 13.56
C LEU A 403 -6.16 36.43 12.60
N LEU A 404 -7.11 37.22 12.07
CA LEU A 404 -8.23 36.67 11.30
C LEU A 404 -8.03 36.66 9.78
N TYR A 405 -7.04 37.37 9.25
CA TYR A 405 -6.88 37.47 7.80
C TYR A 405 -5.74 36.66 7.23
N ASP A 406 -4.67 36.45 7.99
CA ASP A 406 -3.39 36.18 7.33
C ASP A 406 -2.94 34.70 7.31
N ARG A 407 -3.62 33.80 8.01
CA ARG A 407 -3.24 32.36 8.02
C ARG A 407 -4.39 31.37 8.13
N GLU A 408 -5.47 31.70 8.87
CA GLU A 408 -6.37 30.65 9.40
C GLU A 408 -7.74 30.56 8.70
N CYS A 409 -8.25 31.63 8.06
CA CYS A 409 -9.52 31.58 7.32
C CYS A 409 -9.44 30.87 5.96
N TYR A 410 -8.23 30.48 5.52
CA TYR A 410 -8.03 29.69 4.30
C TYR A 410 -7.97 28.19 4.58
N ALA A 411 -7.87 27.78 5.85
CA ALA A 411 -7.95 26.37 6.22
C ALA A 411 -9.44 25.96 6.33
N GLU A 412 -9.96 25.27 5.31
CA GLU A 412 -11.38 24.90 5.20
C GLU A 412 -11.96 24.16 6.42
N GLU A 413 -11.11 23.56 7.25
CA GLU A 413 -11.51 22.71 8.36
C GLU A 413 -11.66 23.45 9.71
N ASP A 414 -11.16 24.69 9.83
CA ASP A 414 -11.19 25.41 11.11
C ASP A 414 -12.39 26.35 11.26
N THR A 415 -13.46 25.83 11.87
CA THR A 415 -14.67 26.63 12.18
C THR A 415 -14.45 27.73 13.24
N ALA A 416 -13.29 27.79 13.90
CA ALA A 416 -12.98 28.81 14.89
C ALA A 416 -12.63 30.17 14.25
N HIS A 417 -12.16 30.17 13.00
CA HIS A 417 -11.72 31.37 12.27
C HIS A 417 -12.64 31.61 11.06
N TYR A 418 -13.18 32.83 10.93
CA TYR A 418 -14.10 33.18 9.85
C TYR A 418 -14.17 34.69 9.61
N PHE A 419 -14.56 35.10 8.40
CA PHE A 419 -14.80 36.50 8.05
C PHE A 419 -16.05 37.03 8.79
N CYS A 420 -15.99 38.23 9.37
CA CYS A 420 -17.11 38.80 10.12
C CYS A 420 -17.26 40.31 9.90
N SER A 421 -18.30 40.72 9.19
CA SER A 421 -18.57 42.11 8.80
C SER A 421 -19.78 42.67 9.55
N PHE A 422 -19.63 43.83 10.22
CA PHE A 422 -20.70 44.51 10.96
C PHE A 422 -21.17 45.79 10.22
N PRO A 423 -22.34 46.37 10.59
CA PRO A 423 -22.87 47.52 9.89
C PRO A 423 -21.96 48.73 10.04
N GLY A 424 -21.59 49.34 8.91
CA GLY A 424 -21.01 50.67 8.88
C GLY A 424 -22.08 51.76 9.08
N ASN A 425 -21.64 53.02 9.05
CA ASN A 425 -22.53 54.20 9.08
C ASN A 425 -23.52 54.24 7.91
N ASP A 426 -23.19 53.56 6.81
CA ASP A 426 -24.02 53.43 5.60
C ASP A 426 -25.02 52.28 5.70
N GLY A 427 -24.99 51.49 6.78
CA GLY A 427 -25.89 50.35 6.99
C GLY A 427 -25.63 49.17 6.06
N ARG A 428 -24.55 49.17 5.26
CA ARG A 428 -24.19 48.10 4.33
C ARG A 428 -23.25 47.10 4.99
N GLN A 429 -23.37 45.81 4.66
CA GLN A 429 -22.47 44.76 5.13
C GLN A 429 -21.99 43.96 3.94
N PHE A 430 -20.68 44.00 3.71
CA PHE A 430 -20.06 43.25 2.64
C PHE A 430 -18.72 42.66 3.07
N ILE A 431 -18.30 41.65 2.34
CA ILE A 431 -16.96 41.05 2.36
C ILE A 431 -16.53 40.80 0.92
N GLY A 432 -15.24 40.85 0.62
CA GLY A 432 -14.75 40.63 -0.73
C GLY A 432 -13.26 40.85 -0.86
N TYR A 433 -12.81 40.97 -2.10
CA TYR A 433 -11.41 41.13 -2.45
C TYR A 433 -11.23 42.28 -3.45
N GLU A 434 -10.18 43.08 -3.24
CA GLU A 434 -9.66 44.05 -4.18
C GLU A 434 -8.34 43.52 -4.74
N PHE A 435 -8.28 43.29 -6.05
CA PHE A 435 -7.08 42.93 -6.78
C PHE A 435 -6.21 44.18 -7.01
N ASN A 436 -4.90 44.00 -7.17
CA ASN A 436 -3.98 45.12 -7.42
C ASN A 436 -4.33 45.95 -8.66
N SER A 437 -4.84 45.29 -9.70
CA SER A 437 -5.31 45.89 -10.95
C SER A 437 -6.61 45.20 -11.37
N ALA A 438 -7.33 45.76 -12.36
CA ALA A 438 -8.46 45.07 -12.96
C ALA A 438 -7.97 43.91 -13.84
N CYS A 439 -7.68 42.77 -13.21
CA CYS A 439 -7.04 41.61 -13.85
C CYS A 439 -7.89 40.33 -13.81
N CYS A 440 -9.15 40.43 -13.39
CA CYS A 440 -10.05 39.30 -13.20
C CYS A 440 -11.38 39.56 -13.90
N ILE A 441 -11.87 38.58 -14.66
CA ILE A 441 -13.26 38.53 -15.13
C ILE A 441 -13.96 37.46 -14.29
N PRO A 442 -14.72 37.85 -13.24
CA PRO A 442 -15.36 36.90 -12.35
C PRO A 442 -16.64 36.35 -13.00
N THR A 443 -16.83 35.05 -12.88
CA THR A 443 -18.03 34.33 -13.36
C THR A 443 -18.90 33.86 -12.21
N ALA A 444 -18.35 33.73 -10.99
CA ALA A 444 -19.13 33.51 -9.78
C ALA A 444 -18.40 33.93 -8.51
N VAL A 445 -19.16 34.11 -7.43
CA VAL A 445 -18.66 34.17 -6.05
C VAL A 445 -19.16 32.97 -5.29
N VAL A 446 -18.26 32.23 -4.65
CA VAL A 446 -18.59 31.10 -3.78
C VAL A 446 -18.55 31.57 -2.33
N TYR A 447 -19.61 31.26 -1.59
CA TYR A 447 -19.75 31.63 -0.19
C TYR A 447 -20.21 30.43 0.64
N LYS A 448 -19.57 30.23 1.78
CA LYS A 448 -19.96 29.22 2.78
C LYS A 448 -20.29 29.89 4.11
N PRO A 449 -21.49 29.70 4.67
CA PRO A 449 -21.82 30.18 6.01
C PRO A 449 -20.99 29.50 7.11
N VAL A 450 -20.98 30.11 8.29
CA VAL A 450 -20.38 29.52 9.49
C VAL A 450 -21.42 28.66 10.21
N LYS A 451 -21.18 27.35 10.28
CA LYS A 451 -22.05 26.39 10.96
C LYS A 451 -22.37 26.82 12.40
N GLY A 452 -23.64 26.81 12.76
CA GLY A 452 -24.16 27.21 14.07
C GLY A 452 -24.26 28.72 14.30
N LYS A 453 -23.93 29.56 13.31
CA LYS A 453 -24.05 31.02 13.39
C LYS A 453 -25.23 31.54 12.56
N LYS A 454 -25.61 32.79 12.78
CA LYS A 454 -26.63 33.47 11.98
C LYS A 454 -26.07 33.84 10.61
N PHE A 455 -26.79 33.46 9.55
CA PHE A 455 -26.41 33.61 8.14
C PHE A 455 -27.31 34.64 7.42
N PRO A 456 -26.80 35.35 6.40
CA PRO A 456 -27.59 36.31 5.63
C PRO A 456 -28.75 35.60 4.92
N LYS A 457 -29.95 36.18 4.90
CA LYS A 457 -31.10 35.57 4.17
C LYS A 457 -30.98 35.75 2.66
N VAL A 458 -30.40 36.89 2.26
CA VAL A 458 -30.26 37.32 0.88
C VAL A 458 -28.89 37.94 0.72
N VAL A 459 -28.20 37.58 -0.36
CA VAL A 459 -26.91 38.14 -0.74
C VAL A 459 -26.92 38.53 -2.22
N VAL A 460 -26.07 39.49 -2.58
CA VAL A 460 -25.78 39.88 -3.96
C VAL A 460 -24.28 39.96 -4.15
N ALA A 461 -23.78 39.55 -5.32
CA ALA A 461 -22.41 39.78 -5.73
C ALA A 461 -22.32 41.10 -6.51
N LYS A 462 -21.27 41.88 -6.25
CA LYS A 462 -21.04 43.16 -6.92
C LYS A 462 -19.60 43.25 -7.40
N ALA A 463 -19.40 43.93 -8.52
CA ALA A 463 -18.07 44.18 -9.05
C ALA A 463 -17.83 45.66 -9.33
N TYR A 464 -16.59 46.09 -9.13
CA TYR A 464 -16.15 47.47 -9.32
C TYR A 464 -14.94 47.55 -10.25
N ASP A 465 -14.93 48.57 -11.10
CA ASP A 465 -13.80 48.88 -11.99
C ASP A 465 -12.60 49.47 -11.21
N GLU A 466 -11.54 49.86 -11.93
CA GLU A 466 -10.35 50.46 -11.31
C GLU A 466 -10.61 51.82 -10.64
N ASN A 467 -11.63 52.53 -11.10
CA ASN A 467 -12.05 53.82 -10.54
C ASN A 467 -13.03 53.63 -9.37
N ASN A 468 -13.27 52.38 -8.95
CA ASN A 468 -14.20 52.01 -7.90
C ASN A 468 -15.66 52.39 -8.23
N HIS A 469 -16.01 52.41 -9.52
CA HIS A 469 -17.40 52.50 -9.98
C HIS A 469 -18.03 51.11 -10.03
N GLU A 470 -19.28 51.01 -9.57
CA GLU A 470 -20.04 49.76 -9.63
C GLU A 470 -20.38 49.46 -11.11
N VAL A 471 -19.86 48.35 -11.62
CA VAL A 471 -20.09 47.92 -13.01
C VAL A 471 -21.06 46.74 -13.11
N TYR A 472 -21.32 46.06 -11.99
CA TYR A 472 -22.20 44.90 -11.96
C TYR A 472 -22.79 44.65 -10.58
N VAL A 473 -24.04 44.14 -10.58
CA VAL A 473 -24.75 43.62 -9.42
C VAL A 473 -25.52 42.37 -9.87
N SER A 474 -25.36 41.25 -9.16
CA SER A 474 -26.09 40.01 -9.43
C SER A 474 -27.56 40.11 -9.02
N GLU A 475 -28.36 39.12 -9.45
CA GLU A 475 -29.66 38.88 -8.85
C GLU A 475 -29.53 38.48 -7.37
N GLU A 476 -30.61 38.67 -6.61
CA GLU A 476 -30.69 38.27 -5.20
C GLU A 476 -30.60 36.75 -5.07
N THR A 477 -29.61 36.28 -4.33
CA THR A 477 -29.45 34.86 -4.01
C THR A 477 -29.93 34.60 -2.59
N HIS A 478 -30.91 33.71 -2.45
CA HIS A 478 -31.47 33.34 -1.16
C HIS A 478 -30.67 32.21 -0.51
N ILE A 479 -30.37 32.36 0.78
CA ILE A 479 -29.67 31.36 1.58
C ILE A 479 -30.65 30.77 2.59
N PHE A 480 -30.67 29.45 2.69
CA PHE A 480 -31.68 28.72 3.46
C PHE A 480 -31.13 28.08 4.74
N ASN A 481 -29.83 27.82 4.83
CA ASN A 481 -29.20 27.21 6.00
C ASN A 481 -27.76 27.73 6.23
N ASP A 482 -27.11 27.23 7.27
CA ASP A 482 -25.76 27.60 7.71
C ASP A 482 -24.68 26.57 7.32
N THR A 483 -25.00 25.63 6.45
CA THR A 483 -24.10 24.53 6.05
C THR A 483 -23.78 24.50 4.57
N ASP A 484 -24.72 24.96 3.75
CA ASP A 484 -24.62 24.81 2.30
C ASP A 484 -23.71 25.88 1.72
N GLU A 485 -22.87 25.44 0.79
CA GLU A 485 -22.15 26.33 -0.09
C GLU A 485 -23.10 26.97 -1.09
N VAL A 486 -22.92 28.27 -1.33
CA VAL A 486 -23.75 29.08 -2.21
C VAL A 486 -22.88 29.69 -3.28
N THR A 487 -23.22 29.41 -4.54
CA THR A 487 -22.57 29.99 -5.72
C THR A 487 -23.45 31.08 -6.31
N ILE A 488 -22.94 32.31 -6.32
CA ILE A 488 -23.62 33.48 -6.88
C ILE A 488 -23.02 33.73 -8.27
N SER A 489 -23.78 33.42 -9.32
CA SER A 489 -23.34 33.62 -10.70
C SER A 489 -23.17 35.11 -11.02
N MET A 490 -22.11 35.43 -11.77
CA MET A 490 -21.79 36.74 -12.28
C MET A 490 -21.68 36.68 -13.80
N ASN A 491 -22.43 37.52 -14.51
CA ASN A 491 -22.41 37.60 -15.97
C ASN A 491 -21.57 38.79 -16.44
N LEU A 492 -20.31 38.86 -15.98
CA LEU A 492 -19.36 39.90 -16.37
C LEU A 492 -18.51 39.46 -17.55
N ASN A 493 -18.28 40.38 -18.49
CA ASN A 493 -17.38 40.20 -19.63
C ASN A 493 -16.24 41.23 -19.65
N ILE A 494 -16.06 41.98 -18.56
CA ILE A 494 -15.03 42.99 -18.40
C ILE A 494 -14.15 42.69 -17.19
N PRO A 495 -12.85 43.02 -17.23
CA PRO A 495 -11.99 42.92 -16.06
C PRO A 495 -12.43 43.88 -14.96
N VAL A 496 -12.41 43.41 -13.71
CA VAL A 496 -12.80 44.19 -12.54
C VAL A 496 -11.69 44.20 -11.50
N LYS A 497 -11.60 45.28 -10.74
CA LYS A 497 -10.59 45.44 -9.68
C LYS A 497 -11.10 44.92 -8.35
N THR A 498 -12.40 45.05 -8.06
CA THR A 498 -12.97 44.62 -6.78
C THR A 498 -14.17 43.73 -7.02
N VAL A 499 -14.27 42.64 -6.27
CA VAL A 499 -15.44 41.77 -6.20
C VAL A 499 -15.86 41.65 -4.73
N ILE A 500 -17.13 41.92 -4.44
CA ILE A 500 -17.69 41.78 -3.09
C ILE A 500 -18.98 40.97 -3.11
N MET A 501 -19.25 40.31 -1.99
CA MET A 501 -20.56 39.81 -1.64
C MET A 501 -21.16 40.73 -0.57
N GLU A 502 -22.36 41.25 -0.84
CA GLU A 502 -23.11 42.14 0.03
C GLU A 502 -24.37 41.44 0.55
N MET A 503 -24.64 41.57 1.85
CA MET A 503 -25.88 41.11 2.46
C MET A 503 -27.01 42.11 2.20
N VAL A 504 -28.18 41.61 1.77
CA VAL A 504 -29.39 42.40 1.56
C VAL A 504 -30.37 42.16 2.72
N GLY A 505 -30.56 43.18 3.56
CA GLY A 505 -31.41 43.10 4.76
C GLY A 505 -30.76 42.34 5.92
N PRO A 506 -31.53 42.02 6.98
CA PRO A 506 -31.00 41.35 8.16
C PRO A 506 -30.75 39.86 7.92
N ASN A 507 -29.81 39.30 8.68
CA ASN A 507 -29.59 37.86 8.75
C ASN A 507 -30.79 37.11 9.35
N ASN A 508 -30.75 35.78 9.36
CA ASN A 508 -31.83 34.96 9.90
C ASN A 508 -32.13 35.20 11.40
N GLY A 509 -31.26 35.90 12.13
CA GLY A 509 -31.46 36.35 13.52
C GLY A 509 -31.98 37.78 13.67
N GLY A 510 -32.28 38.49 12.58
CA GLY A 510 -32.71 39.88 12.63
C GLY A 510 -31.58 40.90 12.81
N MET A 511 -30.32 40.46 12.73
CA MET A 511 -29.15 41.32 12.91
C MET A 511 -28.47 41.63 11.56
N ASN A 512 -27.87 42.80 11.46
CA ASN A 512 -27.09 43.24 10.31
C ASN A 512 -25.62 42.81 10.45
N ILE A 513 -25.38 41.51 10.56
CA ILE A 513 -24.02 40.93 10.67
C ILE A 513 -23.86 39.83 9.61
N LEU A 514 -22.82 39.98 8.79
CA LEU A 514 -22.43 39.02 7.76
C LEU A 514 -21.22 38.20 8.24
N ARG A 515 -21.28 36.88 8.12
CA ARG A 515 -20.19 35.97 8.47
C ARG A 515 -19.96 34.98 7.34
N ALA A 516 -18.71 34.70 6.99
CA ALA A 516 -18.37 33.68 6.00
C ALA A 516 -17.27 32.79 6.54
N LEU A 517 -17.47 31.48 6.50
CA LEU A 517 -16.41 30.51 6.72
C LEU A 517 -15.46 30.50 5.53
N TYR A 518 -16.01 30.58 4.32
CA TYR A 518 -15.26 30.56 3.08
C TYR A 518 -15.84 31.57 2.09
N LEU A 519 -14.95 32.24 1.35
CA LEU A 519 -15.30 33.18 0.29
C LEU A 519 -14.27 33.07 -0.82
N ASN A 520 -14.70 32.66 -2.02
CA ASN A 520 -13.84 32.59 -3.20
C ASN A 520 -14.48 33.30 -4.40
N VAL A 521 -13.65 33.64 -5.37
CA VAL A 521 -14.08 34.19 -6.66
C VAL A 521 -13.68 33.21 -7.74
N ILE A 522 -14.67 32.71 -8.47
CA ILE A 522 -14.46 31.87 -9.64
C ILE A 522 -14.40 32.79 -10.85
N GLY A 523 -13.40 32.60 -11.71
CA GLY A 523 -13.32 33.32 -12.98
C GLY A 523 -12.02 33.08 -13.72
N ILE A 524 -11.71 34.00 -14.63
CA ILE A 524 -10.48 33.97 -15.41
C ILE A 524 -9.63 35.21 -15.16
N PHE A 525 -8.32 35.00 -15.15
CA PHE A 525 -7.38 36.10 -15.22
C PHE A 525 -7.40 36.72 -16.63
N ALA A 526 -7.48 38.04 -16.70
CA ALA A 526 -7.48 38.81 -17.93
C ALA A 526 -6.42 39.93 -17.85
N GLN A 527 -5.84 40.28 -18.99
CA GLN A 527 -5.06 41.51 -19.12
C GLN A 527 -5.99 42.64 -19.55
N ARG A 528 -5.60 43.88 -19.24
CA ARG A 528 -6.33 45.08 -19.64
C ARG A 528 -5.80 45.61 -20.95
#